data_AF-F9S5C8-F1
#
_entry.id   AF-F9S5C8-F1
#
_cell.length_a   1.000
_cell.length_b   1.000
_cell.length_c   1.000
_cell.angle_alpha   90.00
_cell.angle_beta   90.00
_cell.angle_gamma   90.00
#
_symmetry.space_group_name_H-M   'P 1'
#
loop_
_entity.id
_entity.type
_entity.pdbx_description
1 polymer ?
#
loop_
_entity_poly.entity_id
_entity_poly.type
_entity_poly.pdbx_seq_one_letter_code
_entity_poly.pdbx_strand_id
1 'polypeptide(L)'
;MPASTQISLRTAVILPFVLIFLFTMGLIIAVQNTNYEEMVSDISRKQLSTLTDNVGLELDSFLNRPFQASLVLRHNIESNQLYTTDNLSLLQKVMFESFEALYTDVPQLDNIGFGGEGGQYIGLRKEDINHYSLMLQDERTNNELIIFKDHQISANIRSIIAEYDPRQRPWYTAVANQHYSHWSSIYTNADERQEITLSAISPVWYQQAFQGVVVSDIKLETFNIFLRDQQAKTAATIYLFDEQQRIVAHSESGSIVSWGTELSPGDSGNSTVY
;
A
#
# COMPACT_ATOMS: atom_id res chain seq x y z
N MET A 1 -25.46 22.94 82.11
CA MET A 1 -24.91 21.64 82.57
C MET A 1 -23.87 21.20 81.55
N PRO A 2 -22.60 21.00 81.91
CA PRO A 2 -21.63 20.48 80.97
C PRO A 2 -21.76 18.95 80.96
N ALA A 3 -22.01 18.36 79.79
CA ALA A 3 -21.93 16.92 79.62
C ALA A 3 -20.45 16.50 79.73
N SER A 4 -20.06 15.87 80.83
CA SER A 4 -18.73 15.27 80.97
C SER A 4 -18.71 13.95 80.21
N THR A 5 -18.25 13.98 78.96
CA THR A 5 -18.01 12.76 78.18
C THR A 5 -16.82 12.03 78.80
N GLN A 6 -17.09 10.99 79.62
CA GLN A 6 -16.04 10.11 80.13
C GLN A 6 -15.61 9.17 78.99
N ILE A 7 -14.49 9.51 78.35
CA ILE A 7 -13.91 8.72 77.27
C ILE A 7 -13.18 7.53 77.91
N SER A 8 -13.51 6.30 77.50
CA SER A 8 -12.79 5.11 77.96
C SER A 8 -11.33 5.17 77.51
N LEU A 9 -10.39 4.67 78.32
CA LEU A 9 -8.96 4.63 77.97
C LEU A 9 -8.72 3.95 76.61
N ARG A 10 -9.53 2.93 76.29
CA ARG A 10 -9.52 2.23 74.99
C ARG A 10 -9.85 3.19 73.84
N THR A 11 -10.85 4.04 73.98
CA THR A 11 -11.23 5.03 72.96
C THR A 11 -10.19 6.16 72.85
N ALA A 12 -9.67 6.65 73.98
CA ALA A 12 -8.68 7.72 74.01
C ALA A 12 -7.36 7.33 73.31
N VAL A 13 -7.01 6.03 73.36
CA VAL A 13 -5.80 5.51 72.70
C VAL A 13 -6.09 5.01 71.29
N ILE A 14 -7.10 4.17 71.05
CA ILE A 14 -7.29 3.51 69.75
C ILE A 14 -7.79 4.49 68.67
N LEU A 15 -8.67 5.43 69.02
CA LEU A 15 -9.26 6.37 68.06
C LEU A 15 -8.21 7.19 67.28
N PRO A 16 -7.21 7.84 67.91
CA PRO A 16 -6.19 8.57 67.17
C PRO A 16 -5.35 7.66 66.27
N PHE A 17 -5.04 6.43 66.68
CA PHE A 17 -4.34 5.46 65.82
C PHE A 17 -5.15 5.09 64.57
N VAL A 18 -6.45 4.85 64.72
CA VAL A 18 -7.34 4.54 63.59
C VAL A 18 -7.48 5.73 62.65
N LEU A 19 -7.60 6.95 63.18
CA LEU A 19 -7.68 8.16 62.35
C LEU A 19 -6.40 8.40 61.55
N ILE A 20 -5.23 8.22 62.16
CA ILE A 20 -3.95 8.33 61.45
C ILE A 20 -3.86 7.25 60.37
N PHE A 21 -4.23 6.01 60.67
CA PHE A 21 -4.22 4.92 59.69
C PHE A 21 -5.14 5.19 58.49
N LEU A 22 -6.35 5.68 58.73
CA LEU A 22 -7.29 6.03 57.64
C LEU A 22 -6.77 7.22 56.83
N PHE A 23 -6.18 8.22 57.48
CA PHE A 23 -5.60 9.37 56.81
C PHE A 23 -4.40 8.96 55.93
N THR A 24 -3.48 8.15 56.45
CA THR A 24 -2.34 7.67 55.67
C THR A 24 -2.78 6.76 54.53
N MET A 25 -3.75 5.87 54.76
CA MET A 25 -4.33 5.02 53.72
C MET A 25 -4.98 5.85 52.61
N GLY A 26 -5.79 6.86 52.97
CA GLY A 26 -6.42 7.76 52.02
C GLY A 26 -5.41 8.56 51.21
N LEU A 27 -4.34 9.06 51.85
CA LEU A 27 -3.25 9.76 51.18
C LEU A 27 -2.50 8.84 50.21
N ILE A 28 -2.20 7.60 50.62
CA ILE A 28 -1.55 6.61 49.76
C ILE A 28 -2.43 6.31 48.54
N ILE A 29 -3.73 6.05 48.72
CA ILE A 29 -4.66 5.76 47.62
C ILE A 29 -4.75 6.94 46.66
N ALA A 30 -4.84 8.17 47.16
CA ALA A 30 -4.91 9.37 46.31
C ALA A 30 -3.66 9.52 45.45
N VAL A 31 -2.47 9.40 46.05
CA VAL A 31 -1.18 9.48 45.33
C VAL A 31 -1.04 8.33 44.34
N GLN A 32 -1.42 7.12 44.75
CA GLN A 32 -1.29 5.91 43.95
C GLN A 32 -2.20 5.93 42.72
N ASN A 33 -3.43 6.46 42.83
CA ASN A 33 -4.33 6.60 41.69
C ASN A 33 -3.76 7.53 40.61
N THR A 34 -3.21 8.70 41.00
CA THR A 34 -2.57 9.63 40.05
C THR A 34 -1.38 8.97 39.36
N ASN A 35 -0.52 8.30 40.12
CA ASN A 35 0.64 7.61 39.56
C ASN A 35 0.23 6.46 38.62
N TYR A 36 -0.86 5.76 38.89
CA TYR A 36 -1.36 4.69 38.02
C TYR A 36 -1.92 5.22 36.70
N GLU A 37 -2.70 6.29 36.72
CA GLU A 37 -3.24 6.90 35.50
C GLU A 37 -2.11 7.38 34.58
N GLU A 38 -1.11 8.07 35.14
CA GLU A 38 0.07 8.52 34.39
C GLU A 38 0.86 7.34 33.81
N MET A 39 1.11 6.31 34.63
CA MET A 39 1.86 5.12 34.20
C MET A 39 1.13 4.35 33.09
N VAL A 40 -0.18 4.14 33.22
CA VAL A 40 -0.97 3.47 32.18
C VAL A 40 -0.96 4.29 30.90
N SER A 41 -1.14 5.61 30.99
CA SER A 41 -1.12 6.51 29.84
C SER A 41 0.24 6.50 29.11
N ASP A 42 1.34 6.52 29.86
CA ASP A 42 2.69 6.45 29.31
C ASP A 42 2.98 5.11 28.63
N ILE A 43 2.58 4.00 29.26
CA ILE A 43 2.75 2.67 28.67
C ILE A 43 1.92 2.54 27.39
N SER A 44 0.66 2.99 27.41
CA SER A 44 -0.20 2.98 26.22
C SER A 44 0.36 3.83 25.09
N ARG A 45 0.86 5.04 25.38
CA ARG A 45 1.52 5.90 24.37
C ARG A 45 2.74 5.22 23.76
N LYS A 46 3.62 4.67 24.60
CA LYS A 46 4.83 3.97 24.14
C LYS A 46 4.47 2.77 23.27
N GLN A 47 3.50 1.96 23.70
CA GLN A 47 3.04 0.81 22.94
C GLN A 47 2.43 1.22 21.59
N LEU A 48 1.56 2.23 21.57
CA LEU A 48 0.97 2.73 20.33
C LEU A 48 2.02 3.31 19.37
N SER A 49 3.00 4.04 19.89
CA SER A 49 4.13 4.55 19.11
C SER A 49 4.91 3.39 18.49
N THR A 50 5.31 2.39 19.29
CA THR A 50 6.05 1.23 18.78
C THR A 50 5.26 0.45 17.74
N LEU A 51 3.94 0.29 17.93
CA LEU A 51 3.09 -0.34 16.93
C LEU A 51 3.02 0.47 15.63
N THR A 52 2.88 1.79 15.73
CA THR A 52 2.85 2.70 14.58
C THR A 52 4.18 2.66 13.83
N ASP A 53 5.30 2.72 14.56
CA ASP A 53 6.64 2.67 13.98
C ASP A 53 6.88 1.33 13.27
N ASN A 54 6.50 0.22 13.88
CA ASN A 54 6.63 -1.11 13.28
C ASN A 54 5.77 -1.27 12.03
N VAL A 55 4.50 -0.85 12.06
CA VAL A 55 3.61 -0.87 10.89
C VAL A 55 4.15 0.03 9.79
N GLY A 56 4.71 1.20 10.14
CA GLY A 56 5.38 2.10 9.21
C GLY A 56 6.58 1.46 8.51
N LEU A 57 7.44 0.78 9.26
CA LEU A 57 8.59 0.04 8.71
C LEU A 57 8.16 -1.10 7.78
N GLU A 58 7.13 -1.85 8.16
CA GLU A 58 6.59 -2.92 7.33
C GLU A 58 5.94 -2.38 6.06
N LEU A 59 5.23 -1.25 6.13
CA LEU A 59 4.65 -0.58 4.97
C LEU A 59 5.72 -0.05 4.03
N ASP A 60 6.77 0.56 4.56
CA ASP A 60 7.91 1.02 3.76
C ASP A 60 8.57 -0.14 3.02
N SER A 61 8.85 -1.25 3.72
CA SER A 61 9.37 -2.48 3.11
C SER A 61 8.41 -3.05 2.05
N PHE A 62 7.11 -3.03 2.33
CA PHE A 62 6.08 -3.52 1.41
C PHE A 62 6.05 -2.71 0.10
N LEU A 63 6.08 -1.38 0.18
CA LEU A 63 6.02 -0.50 -0.98
C LEU A 63 7.37 -0.41 -1.70
N ASN A 64 8.47 -0.29 -0.98
CA ASN A 64 9.77 -0.04 -1.58
C ASN A 64 10.22 -1.19 -2.49
N ARG A 65 9.88 -2.44 -2.21
CA ARG A 65 10.30 -3.58 -3.05
C ARG A 65 9.76 -3.53 -4.49
N PRO A 66 8.44 -3.41 -4.75
CA PRO A 66 7.91 -3.18 -6.09
C PRO A 66 8.44 -1.91 -6.75
N PHE A 67 8.69 -0.86 -5.95
CA PHE A 67 9.28 0.37 -6.47
C PHE A 67 10.70 0.15 -6.99
N GLN A 68 11.55 -0.56 -6.24
CA GLN A 68 12.88 -0.94 -6.69
C GLN A 68 12.82 -1.83 -7.93
N ALA A 69 11.86 -2.76 -8.02
CA ALA A 69 11.65 -3.56 -9.23
C ALA A 69 11.36 -2.68 -10.47
N SER A 70 10.50 -1.66 -10.33
CA SER A 70 10.24 -0.67 -11.39
C SER A 70 11.51 0.07 -11.83
N LEU A 71 12.33 0.51 -10.86
CA LEU A 71 13.59 1.21 -11.14
C LEU A 71 14.63 0.32 -11.82
N VAL A 72 14.74 -0.95 -11.41
CA VAL A 72 15.65 -1.92 -12.02
C VAL A 72 15.22 -2.22 -13.45
N LEU A 73 13.92 -2.39 -13.70
CA LEU A 73 13.41 -2.60 -15.06
C LEU A 73 13.67 -1.36 -15.93
N ARG A 74 13.35 -0.15 -15.46
CA ARG A 74 13.70 1.09 -16.16
C ARG A 74 15.18 1.11 -16.53
N HIS A 75 16.06 0.89 -15.54
CA HIS A 75 17.50 0.94 -15.76
C HIS A 75 17.98 -0.08 -16.81
N ASN A 76 17.40 -1.29 -16.82
CA ASN A 76 17.71 -2.30 -17.84
C ASN A 76 17.27 -1.87 -19.25
N ILE A 77 16.09 -1.27 -19.38
CA ILE A 77 15.58 -0.77 -20.66
C ILE A 77 16.48 0.35 -21.19
N GLU A 78 16.82 1.32 -20.34
CA GLU A 78 17.65 2.48 -20.72
C GLU A 78 19.07 2.07 -21.09
N SER A 79 19.71 1.24 -20.25
CA SER A 79 21.13 0.89 -20.41
C SER A 79 21.39 -0.05 -21.58
N ASN A 80 20.44 -0.95 -21.87
CA ASN A 80 20.57 -1.93 -22.94
C ASN A 80 19.80 -1.57 -24.21
N GLN A 81 19.14 -0.39 -24.25
CA GLN A 81 18.40 0.10 -25.41
C GLN A 81 17.34 -0.91 -25.89
N LEU A 82 16.55 -1.43 -24.95
CA LEU A 82 15.65 -2.57 -25.22
C LEU A 82 14.36 -2.19 -25.95
N TYR A 83 14.03 -0.90 -26.02
CA TYR A 83 12.81 -0.42 -26.66
C TYR A 83 13.05 -0.07 -28.13
N THR A 84 12.24 -0.66 -29.00
CA THR A 84 12.03 -0.25 -30.38
C THR A 84 10.53 -0.27 -30.67
N THR A 85 10.06 0.64 -31.52
CA THR A 85 8.63 0.79 -31.84
C THR A 85 8.05 -0.43 -32.56
N ASP A 86 8.89 -1.13 -33.32
CA ASP A 86 8.39 -2.12 -34.28
C ASP A 86 8.34 -3.53 -33.65
N ASN A 87 9.19 -3.82 -32.65
CA ASN A 87 9.32 -5.18 -32.13
C ASN A 87 9.74 -5.23 -30.65
N LEU A 88 8.78 -5.56 -29.78
CA LEU A 88 9.04 -5.71 -28.34
C LEU A 88 9.58 -7.10 -27.95
N SER A 89 9.99 -7.97 -28.88
CA SER A 89 10.43 -9.35 -28.56
C SER A 89 11.65 -9.39 -27.64
N LEU A 90 12.63 -8.49 -27.84
CA LEU A 90 13.80 -8.42 -26.97
C LEU A 90 13.41 -7.94 -25.58
N LEU A 91 12.61 -6.87 -25.51
CA LEU A 91 12.08 -6.35 -24.25
C LEU A 91 11.27 -7.40 -23.50
N GLN A 92 10.38 -8.13 -24.19
CA GLN A 92 9.60 -9.23 -23.64
C GLN A 92 10.47 -10.27 -22.95
N LYS A 93 11.54 -10.71 -23.64
CA LYS A 93 12.45 -11.70 -23.10
C LYS A 93 13.12 -11.20 -21.82
N VAL A 94 13.70 -10.00 -21.84
CA VAL A 94 14.40 -9.43 -20.67
C VAL A 94 13.43 -9.16 -19.51
N MET A 95 12.24 -8.65 -19.81
CA MET A 95 11.19 -8.45 -18.81
C MET A 95 10.79 -9.76 -18.16
N PHE A 96 10.63 -10.84 -18.93
CA PHE A 96 10.26 -12.15 -18.38
C PHE A 96 11.34 -12.71 -17.46
N GLU A 97 12.60 -12.71 -17.90
CA GLU A 97 13.73 -13.16 -17.08
C GLU A 97 13.84 -12.36 -15.78
N SER A 98 13.63 -11.04 -15.85
CA SER A 98 13.63 -10.16 -14.67
C SER A 98 12.45 -10.44 -13.75
N PHE A 99 11.25 -10.62 -14.31
CA PHE A 99 10.02 -10.83 -13.54
C PHE A 99 10.03 -12.18 -12.84
N GLU A 100 10.47 -13.24 -13.52
CA GLU A 100 10.59 -14.58 -12.96
C GLU A 100 11.55 -14.59 -11.76
N ALA A 101 12.68 -13.88 -11.85
CA ALA A 101 13.61 -13.75 -10.74
C ALA A 101 12.99 -12.97 -9.56
N LEU A 102 12.31 -11.85 -9.84
CA LEU A 102 11.69 -11.00 -8.81
C LEU A 102 10.45 -11.63 -8.16
N TYR A 103 9.77 -12.55 -8.86
CA TYR A 103 8.54 -13.18 -8.43
C TYR A 103 8.63 -13.80 -7.02
N THR A 104 9.76 -14.44 -6.72
CA THR A 104 9.99 -15.10 -5.43
C THR A 104 10.32 -14.10 -4.33
N ASP A 105 11.05 -13.04 -4.66
CA ASP A 105 11.58 -12.08 -3.68
C ASP A 105 10.58 -10.94 -3.37
N VAL A 106 9.65 -10.65 -4.30
CA VAL A 106 8.66 -9.57 -4.20
C VAL A 106 7.25 -10.13 -4.41
N PRO A 107 6.69 -10.86 -3.43
CA PRO A 107 5.40 -11.54 -3.58
C PRO A 107 4.23 -10.60 -3.86
N GLN A 108 4.33 -9.34 -3.44
CA GLN A 108 3.31 -8.30 -3.64
C GLN A 108 3.32 -7.64 -5.03
N LEU A 109 4.28 -7.99 -5.90
CA LEU A 109 4.34 -7.49 -7.26
C LEU A 109 3.37 -8.28 -8.14
N ASP A 110 2.30 -7.63 -8.59
CA ASP A 110 1.19 -8.28 -9.30
C ASP A 110 1.38 -8.23 -10.83
N ASN A 111 1.97 -7.14 -11.34
CA ASN A 111 2.24 -6.97 -12.76
C ASN A 111 3.44 -6.05 -12.94
N ILE A 112 4.22 -6.30 -13.98
CA ILE A 112 5.17 -5.31 -14.51
C ILE A 112 4.82 -5.02 -15.96
N GLY A 113 5.02 -3.79 -16.39
CA GLY A 113 4.75 -3.40 -17.76
C GLY A 113 5.62 -2.26 -18.25
N PHE A 114 5.59 -2.09 -19.57
CA PHE A 114 6.19 -0.97 -20.27
C PHE A 114 5.23 -0.50 -21.35
N GLY A 115 4.95 0.80 -21.37
CA GLY A 115 4.28 1.48 -22.49
C GLY A 115 5.27 2.35 -23.24
N GLY A 116 5.38 2.15 -24.55
CA GLY A 116 6.21 2.98 -25.43
C GLY A 116 5.52 4.28 -25.83
N GLU A 117 6.28 5.32 -26.17
CA GLU A 117 5.75 6.56 -26.77
C GLU A 117 5.01 6.33 -28.10
N GLY A 118 5.33 5.24 -28.81
CA GLY A 118 4.64 4.83 -30.03
C GLY A 118 3.26 4.21 -29.80
N GLY A 119 2.85 3.99 -28.53
CA GLY A 119 1.57 3.36 -28.19
C GLY A 119 1.65 1.84 -28.05
N GLN A 120 2.83 1.25 -28.12
CA GLN A 120 3.05 -0.17 -27.82
C GLN A 120 2.92 -0.43 -26.33
N TYR A 121 2.45 -1.61 -25.96
CA TYR A 121 2.38 -2.03 -24.57
C TYR A 121 2.86 -3.47 -24.42
N ILE A 122 3.58 -3.72 -23.34
CA ILE A 122 3.90 -5.06 -22.88
C ILE A 122 3.72 -5.13 -21.38
N GLY A 123 3.08 -6.19 -20.91
CA GLY A 123 2.85 -6.47 -19.50
C GLY A 123 3.06 -7.95 -19.18
N LEU A 124 3.58 -8.23 -18.00
CA LEU A 124 3.66 -9.57 -17.43
C LEU A 124 2.90 -9.58 -16.12
N ARG A 125 1.79 -10.32 -16.11
CA ARG A 125 0.92 -10.44 -14.96
C ARG A 125 1.16 -11.75 -14.25
N LYS A 126 1.33 -11.66 -12.93
CA LYS A 126 1.31 -12.81 -12.03
C LYS A 126 -0.12 -13.36 -11.95
N GLU A 127 -0.25 -14.65 -12.20
CA GLU A 127 -1.54 -15.35 -12.14
C GLU A 127 -1.57 -16.29 -10.92
N ASP A 128 -0.53 -17.09 -10.74
CA ASP A 128 -0.36 -18.01 -9.61
C ASP A 128 1.14 -18.36 -9.44
N ILE A 129 1.49 -19.27 -8.54
CA ILE A 129 2.85 -19.81 -8.33
C ILE A 129 3.45 -20.27 -9.65
N ASN A 130 4.48 -19.56 -10.09
CA ASN A 130 5.22 -19.79 -11.34
C ASN A 130 4.33 -19.80 -12.60
N HIS A 131 3.20 -19.08 -12.57
CA HIS A 131 2.32 -18.92 -13.72
C HIS A 131 2.11 -17.44 -14.05
N TYR A 132 2.35 -17.10 -15.30
CA TYR A 132 2.38 -15.73 -15.79
C TYR A 132 1.61 -15.59 -17.08
N SER A 133 0.85 -14.50 -17.21
CA SER A 133 0.18 -14.11 -18.44
C SER A 133 0.92 -12.95 -19.10
N LEU A 134 1.00 -12.98 -20.43
CA LEU A 134 1.55 -11.90 -21.25
C LEU A 134 0.42 -10.99 -21.74
N MET A 135 0.56 -9.69 -21.53
CA MET A 135 -0.23 -8.66 -22.21
C MET A 135 0.65 -8.03 -23.27
N LEU A 136 0.21 -7.99 -24.53
CA LEU A 136 1.01 -7.47 -25.62
C LEU A 136 0.20 -6.67 -26.62
N GLN A 137 0.72 -5.50 -26.97
CA GLN A 137 0.28 -4.64 -28.05
C GLN A 137 1.51 -4.13 -28.82
N ASP A 138 1.76 -4.72 -29.99
CA ASP A 138 2.75 -4.24 -30.96
C ASP A 138 2.38 -4.75 -32.38
N GLU A 139 3.29 -4.64 -33.35
CA GLU A 139 3.05 -5.10 -34.72
C GLU A 139 2.65 -6.60 -34.79
N ARG A 140 3.13 -7.43 -33.86
CA ARG A 140 2.83 -8.88 -33.83
C ARG A 140 1.38 -9.17 -33.46
N THR A 141 0.69 -8.19 -32.86
CA THR A 141 -0.73 -8.27 -32.48
C THR A 141 -1.60 -7.34 -33.31
N ASN A 142 -1.11 -6.85 -34.46
CA ASN A 142 -1.77 -5.83 -35.28
C ASN A 142 -2.14 -4.56 -34.49
N ASN A 143 -1.34 -4.21 -33.47
CA ASN A 143 -1.58 -3.10 -32.55
C ASN A 143 -2.88 -3.19 -31.73
N GLU A 144 -3.48 -4.38 -31.61
CA GLU A 144 -4.50 -4.65 -30.58
C GLU A 144 -3.83 -5.16 -29.31
N LEU A 145 -4.40 -4.84 -28.14
CA LEU A 145 -3.94 -5.42 -26.88
C LEU A 145 -4.48 -6.86 -26.77
N ILE A 146 -3.59 -7.84 -26.88
CA ILE A 146 -3.91 -9.25 -26.71
C ILE A 146 -3.35 -9.72 -25.38
N ILE A 147 -4.19 -10.39 -24.59
CA ILE A 147 -3.82 -10.99 -23.32
C ILE A 147 -3.77 -12.50 -23.50
N PHE A 148 -2.57 -13.07 -23.40
CA PHE A 148 -2.31 -14.50 -23.46
C PHE A 148 -2.28 -15.08 -22.05
N LYS A 149 -2.78 -16.31 -21.88
CA LYS A 149 -2.69 -17.00 -20.59
C LYS A 149 -1.28 -17.53 -20.29
N ASP A 150 -0.45 -17.62 -21.31
CA ASP A 150 0.96 -18.00 -21.19
C ASP A 150 1.85 -16.76 -21.18
N HIS A 151 3.10 -16.91 -20.74
CA HIS A 151 4.11 -15.84 -20.72
C HIS A 151 4.69 -15.50 -22.11
N GLN A 152 4.19 -16.18 -23.15
CA GLN A 152 4.59 -16.00 -24.54
C GLN A 152 3.36 -15.90 -25.43
N ILE A 153 3.57 -15.40 -26.64
CA ILE A 153 2.53 -15.43 -27.67
C ILE A 153 2.15 -16.89 -27.91
N SER A 154 0.87 -17.19 -27.72
CA SER A 154 0.34 -18.54 -27.86
C SER A 154 -1.09 -18.51 -28.41
N ALA A 155 -1.62 -19.69 -28.75
CA ALA A 155 -3.03 -19.82 -29.12
C ALA A 155 -3.99 -19.67 -27.91
N ASN A 156 -3.47 -19.63 -26.69
CA ASN A 156 -4.26 -19.56 -25.46
C ASN A 156 -4.59 -18.10 -25.11
N ILE A 157 -5.40 -17.47 -25.95
CA ILE A 157 -5.83 -16.09 -25.79
C ILE A 157 -6.90 -16.02 -24.70
N ARG A 158 -6.73 -15.07 -23.78
CA ARG A 158 -7.70 -14.74 -22.74
C ARG A 158 -8.65 -13.64 -23.20
N SER A 159 -8.11 -12.56 -23.77
CA SER A 159 -8.89 -11.40 -24.21
C SER A 159 -8.16 -10.66 -25.33
N ILE A 160 -8.94 -9.92 -26.13
CA ILE A 160 -8.47 -8.96 -27.12
C ILE A 160 -9.20 -7.65 -26.84
N ILE A 161 -8.45 -6.57 -26.69
CA ILE A 161 -8.97 -5.24 -26.38
C ILE A 161 -8.58 -4.31 -27.53
N ALA A 162 -9.58 -3.88 -28.29
CA ALA A 162 -9.40 -2.92 -29.37
C ALA A 162 -9.17 -1.51 -28.79
N GLU A 163 -8.45 -0.68 -29.55
CA GLU A 163 -8.25 0.75 -29.26
C GLU A 163 -7.61 1.06 -27.88
N TYR A 164 -6.92 0.09 -27.28
CA TYR A 164 -6.14 0.35 -26.07
C TYR A 164 -4.98 1.28 -26.40
N ASP A 165 -4.83 2.37 -25.64
CA ASP A 165 -3.69 3.29 -25.75
C ASP A 165 -3.04 3.47 -24.37
N PRO A 166 -1.82 2.94 -24.14
CA PRO A 166 -1.13 3.08 -22.87
C PRO A 166 -0.91 4.56 -22.52
N ARG A 167 -0.78 5.45 -23.50
CA ARG A 167 -0.45 6.87 -23.30
C ARG A 167 -1.58 7.69 -22.72
N GLN A 168 -2.81 7.16 -22.77
CA GLN A 168 -3.99 7.78 -22.16
C GLN A 168 -4.28 7.23 -20.76
N ARG A 169 -3.49 6.24 -20.30
CA ARG A 169 -3.73 5.61 -19.01
C ARG A 169 -3.18 6.47 -17.87
N PRO A 170 -3.84 6.46 -16.69
CA PRO A 170 -3.42 7.27 -15.53
C PRO A 170 -1.95 7.06 -15.14
N TRP A 171 -1.46 5.82 -15.20
CA TRP A 171 -0.07 5.49 -14.88
C TRP A 171 0.95 6.09 -15.86
N TYR A 172 0.57 6.29 -17.12
CA TYR A 172 1.44 6.84 -18.15
C TYR A 172 1.46 8.37 -18.08
N THR A 173 0.28 8.99 -18.12
CA THR A 173 0.14 10.45 -18.15
C THR A 173 0.68 11.11 -16.88
N ALA A 174 0.61 10.41 -15.75
CA ALA A 174 1.11 10.92 -14.48
C ALA A 174 2.62 11.24 -14.53
N VAL A 175 3.41 10.50 -15.32
CA VAL A 175 4.88 10.58 -15.29
C VAL A 175 5.54 10.91 -16.64
N ALA A 176 4.82 10.86 -17.76
CA ALA A 176 5.38 11.09 -19.11
C ALA A 176 6.08 12.45 -19.30
N ASN A 177 5.81 13.44 -18.43
CA ASN A 177 6.46 14.77 -18.45
C ASN A 177 7.40 14.99 -17.26
N GLN A 178 7.75 13.92 -16.54
CA GLN A 178 8.59 13.98 -15.35
C GLN A 178 9.91 13.25 -15.56
N HIS A 179 10.91 13.61 -14.76
CA HIS A 179 12.23 12.99 -14.77
C HIS A 179 12.49 12.11 -13.53
N TYR A 180 11.47 11.94 -12.68
CA TYR A 180 11.56 11.16 -11.45
C TYR A 180 10.42 10.14 -11.40
N SER A 181 10.69 9.01 -10.74
CA SER A 181 9.70 7.96 -10.49
C SER A 181 8.89 8.30 -9.24
N HIS A 182 7.62 7.92 -9.23
CA HIS A 182 6.75 8.07 -8.07
C HIS A 182 5.62 7.03 -8.09
N TRP A 183 4.75 7.03 -7.08
CA TRP A 183 3.54 6.22 -7.08
C TRP A 183 2.42 6.93 -7.83
N SER A 184 1.64 6.19 -8.60
CA SER A 184 0.41 6.70 -9.21
C SER A 184 -0.64 7.02 -8.13
N SER A 185 -1.68 7.76 -8.51
CA SER A 185 -2.96 7.64 -7.78
C SER A 185 -3.55 6.24 -7.98
N ILE A 186 -4.49 5.83 -7.11
CA ILE A 186 -5.22 4.58 -7.30
C ILE A 186 -6.09 4.69 -8.56
N TYR A 187 -6.07 3.65 -9.41
CA TYR A 187 -6.87 3.62 -10.64
C TYR A 187 -7.34 2.20 -10.97
N THR A 188 -8.26 2.09 -11.92
CA THR A 188 -8.76 0.81 -12.43
C THR A 188 -8.03 0.42 -13.72
N ASN A 189 -7.50 -0.80 -13.77
CA ASN A 189 -6.86 -1.34 -14.97
C ASN A 189 -7.85 -1.39 -16.15
N ALA A 190 -7.35 -1.14 -17.36
CA ALA A 190 -8.14 -1.29 -18.60
C ALA A 190 -7.81 -2.61 -19.28
N ASP A 191 -7.89 -3.68 -18.50
CA ASP A 191 -7.79 -5.06 -18.95
C ASP A 191 -9.14 -5.78 -18.72
N GLU A 192 -9.18 -7.09 -18.96
CA GLU A 192 -10.39 -7.88 -18.77
C GLU A 192 -10.82 -8.05 -17.31
N ARG A 193 -9.94 -7.72 -16.35
CA ARG A 193 -10.21 -7.88 -14.91
C ARG A 193 -10.65 -6.60 -14.24
N GLN A 194 -10.24 -5.45 -14.76
CA GLN A 194 -10.56 -4.14 -14.19
C GLN A 194 -10.23 -4.06 -12.69
N GLU A 195 -9.09 -4.63 -12.31
CA GLU A 195 -8.61 -4.59 -10.92
C GLU A 195 -8.25 -3.15 -10.52
N ILE A 196 -8.58 -2.79 -9.28
CA ILE A 196 -8.15 -1.52 -8.67
C ILE A 196 -6.70 -1.69 -8.21
N THR A 197 -5.82 -0.80 -8.66
CA THR A 197 -4.38 -0.92 -8.48
C THR A 197 -3.71 0.38 -8.07
N LEU A 198 -2.54 0.25 -7.46
CA LEU A 198 -1.57 1.29 -7.19
C LEU A 198 -0.26 0.91 -7.88
N SER A 199 0.39 1.85 -8.56
CA SER A 199 1.53 1.50 -9.39
C SER A 199 2.76 2.36 -9.15
N ALA A 200 3.92 1.72 -9.05
CA ALA A 200 5.21 2.39 -9.10
C ALA A 200 5.55 2.71 -10.55
N ILE A 201 5.52 3.99 -10.90
CA ILE A 201 5.66 4.47 -12.27
C ILE A 201 7.01 5.16 -12.45
N SER A 202 7.69 4.81 -13.53
CA SER A 202 9.06 5.25 -13.81
C SER A 202 9.18 5.67 -15.28
N PRO A 203 9.52 6.93 -15.59
CA PRO A 203 9.70 7.37 -16.96
C PRO A 203 11.03 6.84 -17.50
N VAL A 204 11.03 6.35 -18.74
CA VAL A 204 12.21 5.79 -19.41
C VAL A 204 12.75 6.81 -20.39
N TRP A 205 14.05 7.09 -20.30
CA TRP A 205 14.72 8.06 -21.14
C TRP A 205 15.97 7.47 -21.81
N TYR A 206 16.20 7.81 -23.07
CA TYR A 206 17.45 7.49 -23.77
C TYR A 206 18.01 8.74 -24.43
N GLN A 207 19.25 9.12 -24.10
CA GLN A 207 19.89 10.34 -24.63
C GLN A 207 19.01 11.61 -24.51
N GLN A 208 18.29 11.77 -23.40
CA GLN A 208 17.31 12.85 -23.14
C GLN A 208 16.02 12.78 -23.98
N ALA A 209 15.86 11.79 -24.84
CA ALA A 209 14.58 11.49 -25.48
C ALA A 209 13.73 10.60 -24.57
N PHE A 210 12.48 10.97 -24.37
CA PHE A 210 11.51 10.13 -23.69
C PHE A 210 11.24 8.89 -24.55
N GLN A 211 11.12 7.72 -23.94
CA GLN A 211 10.90 6.46 -24.64
C GLN A 211 9.58 5.80 -24.24
N GLY A 212 9.11 6.09 -23.03
CA GLY A 212 7.94 5.44 -22.48
C GLY A 212 7.93 5.42 -20.97
N VAL A 213 7.08 4.58 -20.40
CA VAL A 213 6.89 4.46 -18.95
C VAL A 213 6.92 3.00 -18.55
N VAL A 214 7.71 2.69 -17.51
CA VAL A 214 7.65 1.42 -16.78
C VAL A 214 6.62 1.54 -15.66
N VAL A 215 5.86 0.48 -15.47
CA VAL A 215 4.85 0.35 -14.42
C VAL A 215 5.05 -0.96 -13.66
N SER A 216 4.96 -0.90 -12.33
CA SER A 216 4.91 -2.08 -11.45
C SER A 216 3.68 -1.95 -10.57
N ASP A 217 2.74 -2.88 -10.71
CA ASP A 217 1.43 -2.81 -10.06
C ASP A 217 1.39 -3.59 -8.75
N ILE A 218 0.63 -3.05 -7.80
CA ILE A 218 0.14 -3.72 -6.61
C ILE A 218 -1.37 -3.59 -6.60
N LYS A 219 -2.06 -4.72 -6.62
CA LYS A 219 -3.52 -4.76 -6.49
C LYS A 219 -3.94 -4.28 -5.11
N LEU A 220 -5.07 -3.58 -5.05
CA LEU A 220 -5.65 -3.18 -3.77
C LEU A 220 -5.96 -4.40 -2.88
N GLU A 221 -6.28 -5.56 -3.47
CA GLU A 221 -6.46 -6.81 -2.75
C GLU A 221 -5.17 -7.26 -2.03
N THR A 222 -4.03 -7.25 -2.72
CA THR A 222 -2.70 -7.54 -2.15
C THR A 222 -2.38 -6.59 -1.00
N PHE A 223 -2.72 -5.31 -1.15
CA PHE A 223 -2.57 -4.30 -0.11
C PHE A 223 -3.47 -4.55 1.11
N ASN A 224 -4.72 -4.95 0.89
CA ASN A 224 -5.66 -5.29 1.95
C ASN A 224 -5.24 -6.56 2.72
N ILE A 225 -4.70 -7.56 2.03
CA ILE A 225 -4.13 -8.76 2.67
C ILE A 225 -2.98 -8.37 3.60
N PHE A 226 -2.08 -7.49 3.16
CA PHE A 226 -1.01 -6.96 4.00
C PHE A 226 -1.55 -6.30 5.27
N LEU A 227 -2.55 -5.41 5.16
CA LEU A 227 -3.11 -4.73 6.33
C LEU A 227 -3.80 -5.68 7.32
N ARG A 228 -4.48 -6.71 6.81
CA ARG A 228 -5.11 -7.74 7.66
C ARG A 228 -4.07 -8.59 8.39
N ASP A 229 -2.97 -8.94 7.73
CA ASP A 229 -1.85 -9.66 8.35
C ASP A 229 -1.19 -8.81 9.46
N GLN A 230 -1.01 -7.50 9.23
CA GLN A 230 -0.51 -6.59 10.25
C GLN A 230 -1.47 -6.45 11.44
N GLN A 231 -2.79 -6.37 11.19
CA GLN A 231 -3.80 -6.38 12.27
C GLN A 231 -3.76 -7.68 13.06
N ALA A 232 -3.63 -8.84 12.40
CA ALA A 232 -3.55 -10.13 13.07
C ALA A 232 -2.29 -10.26 13.97
N LYS A 233 -1.15 -9.71 13.53
CA LYS A 233 0.11 -9.71 14.28
C LYS A 233 0.12 -8.76 15.47
N THR A 234 -0.55 -7.61 15.35
CA THR A 234 -0.48 -6.52 16.33
C THR A 234 -1.71 -6.43 17.23
N ALA A 235 -2.82 -7.06 16.84
CA ALA A 235 -4.16 -6.82 17.39
C ALA A 235 -4.61 -5.34 17.36
N ALA A 236 -3.99 -4.52 16.51
CA ALA A 236 -4.31 -3.12 16.33
C ALA A 236 -5.13 -2.91 15.05
N THR A 237 -6.07 -1.98 15.09
CA THR A 237 -6.73 -1.49 13.88
C THR A 237 -5.83 -0.47 13.20
N ILE A 238 -5.58 -0.66 11.90
CA ILE A 238 -4.66 0.16 11.12
C ILE A 238 -5.46 0.99 10.12
N TYR A 239 -5.16 2.29 10.05
CA TYR A 239 -5.67 3.21 9.05
C TYR A 239 -4.48 3.86 8.34
N LEU A 240 -4.51 3.85 7.02
CA LEU A 240 -3.51 4.51 6.20
C LEU A 240 -4.08 5.80 5.63
N PHE A 241 -3.29 6.86 5.76
CA PHE A 241 -3.61 8.18 5.25
C PHE A 241 -2.59 8.60 4.21
N ASP A 242 -3.03 9.31 3.18
CA ASP A 242 -2.11 10.01 2.29
C ASP A 242 -1.69 11.38 2.84
N GLU A 243 -0.85 12.09 2.09
CA GLU A 243 -0.37 13.42 2.45
C GLU A 243 -1.50 14.46 2.60
N GLN A 244 -2.66 14.22 1.99
CA GLN A 244 -3.85 15.06 2.10
C GLN A 244 -4.77 14.64 3.27
N GLN A 245 -4.32 13.74 4.14
CA GLN A 245 -5.08 13.21 5.28
C GLN A 245 -6.35 12.45 4.87
N ARG A 246 -6.36 11.86 3.68
CA ARG A 246 -7.45 11.01 3.20
C ARG A 246 -7.16 9.57 3.54
N ILE A 247 -8.17 8.83 4.02
CA ILE A 247 -8.03 7.39 4.25
C ILE A 247 -7.89 6.71 2.90
N VAL A 248 -6.76 6.05 2.67
CA VAL A 248 -6.48 5.28 1.45
C VAL A 248 -6.70 3.78 1.64
N ALA A 249 -6.52 3.28 2.86
CA ALA A 249 -6.69 1.88 3.21
C ALA A 249 -6.96 1.69 4.72
N HIS A 250 -7.59 0.58 5.11
CA HIS A 250 -7.76 0.20 6.51
C HIS A 250 -7.75 -1.34 6.69
N SER A 251 -7.36 -1.82 7.88
CA SER A 251 -7.31 -3.25 8.16
C SER A 251 -8.68 -3.89 8.43
N GLU A 252 -9.68 -3.09 8.82
CA GLU A 252 -11.03 -3.59 9.11
C GLU A 252 -11.74 -4.18 7.90
N SER A 253 -12.79 -4.96 8.17
CA SER A 253 -13.67 -5.50 7.14
C SER A 253 -14.59 -4.39 6.59
N GLY A 254 -14.33 -3.91 5.38
CA GLY A 254 -15.15 -2.87 4.73
C GLY A 254 -14.46 -2.28 3.49
N SER A 255 -15.22 -1.61 2.62
CA SER A 255 -14.68 -0.89 1.46
C SER A 255 -14.49 0.59 1.80
N ILE A 256 -13.40 1.17 1.32
CA ILE A 256 -13.17 2.62 1.37
C ILE A 256 -13.73 3.20 0.08
N VAL A 257 -15.06 3.27 0.00
CA VAL A 257 -15.72 4.11 -1.01
C VAL A 257 -15.92 5.47 -0.38
N SER A 258 -15.02 6.41 -0.67
CA SER A 258 -15.23 7.82 -0.36
C SER A 258 -15.99 8.46 -1.52
N TRP A 259 -17.22 8.90 -1.27
CA TRP A 259 -18.01 9.73 -2.20
C TRP A 259 -17.45 11.15 -2.37
N GLY A 260 -16.26 11.40 -1.82
CA GLY A 260 -15.73 12.72 -1.59
C GLY A 260 -16.37 13.42 -0.41
N THR A 261 -15.63 14.36 0.16
CA THR A 261 -16.14 15.37 1.09
C THR A 261 -15.82 16.75 0.52
N GLU A 262 -16.37 17.82 1.09
CA GLU A 262 -16.02 19.20 0.70
C GLU A 262 -14.51 19.49 0.83
N LEU A 263 -13.79 18.70 1.65
CA LEU A 263 -12.34 18.80 1.87
C LEU A 263 -11.53 17.84 0.98
N SER A 264 -12.17 16.87 0.34
CA SER A 264 -11.55 15.90 -0.57
C SER A 264 -12.58 15.43 -1.61
N PRO A 265 -12.73 16.13 -2.75
CA PRO A 265 -13.68 15.72 -3.79
C PRO A 265 -13.38 14.32 -4.30
N GLY A 266 -14.41 13.48 -4.42
CA GLY A 266 -14.33 12.19 -5.09
C GLY A 266 -14.24 12.44 -6.59
N ASP A 267 -13.53 11.57 -7.30
CA ASP A 267 -13.44 11.65 -8.75
C ASP A 267 -14.84 11.39 -9.33
N SER A 268 -15.49 12.43 -9.87
CA SER A 268 -16.89 12.38 -10.34
C SER A 268 -17.06 11.57 -11.64
N GLY A 269 -16.14 10.65 -11.92
CA GLY A 269 -16.11 9.80 -13.10
C GLY A 269 -16.77 8.45 -12.87
N ASN A 270 -18.09 8.44 -12.62
CA ASN A 270 -19.00 7.33 -12.92
C ASN A 270 -18.53 5.89 -12.60
N SER A 271 -17.84 5.65 -11.48
CA SER A 271 -17.46 4.31 -11.01
C SER A 271 -18.49 3.81 -10.00
N THR A 272 -19.56 3.20 -10.52
CA THR A 272 -20.41 2.32 -9.71
C THR A 272 -19.72 0.96 -9.67
N VAL A 273 -19.20 0.53 -8.51
CA VAL A 273 -18.71 -0.85 -8.34
C VAL A 273 -19.19 -1.38 -6.99
N TYR A 274 -19.77 -2.58 -7.04
CA TYR A 274 -20.30 -3.39 -5.94
C TYR A 274 -19.22 -3.95 -5.03
#